data_AF-A0A2P6RZ03-F1
#
_entry.id   AF-A0A2P6RZ03-F1
#
_cell.length_a   1.000
_cell.length_b   1.000
_cell.length_c   1.000
_cell.angle_alpha   90.00
_cell.angle_beta   90.00
_cell.angle_gamma   90.00
#
_symmetry.space_group_name_H-M   'P 1'
#
loop_
_entity.id
_entity.type
_entity.pdbx_description
1 polymer ?
#
loop_
_entity_poly.entity_id
_entity_poly.type
_entity_poly.pdbx_seq_one_letter_code
_entity_poly.pdbx_strand_id
1 'polypeptide(L)'
;MSRVEISSPFSVDLEAAVNHLLNFPDTIPTYMYPSRAAHGAKENQGASTIPVDILDSAKDYTFYLDVPGLSKSDIQVTVEDENTLVIRSNGKRKREDGEEEGCKYVRLERKAPQKMLRKFRLPENANVGAITAKCENGVLTVVVEKLPPLPKPKTVAVNVS
;
A
#
# COMPACT_ATOMS: atom_id res chain seq x y z
N MET A 1 46.64 -29.82 -17.71
CA MET A 1 46.50 -29.04 -16.47
C MET A 1 45.07 -28.51 -16.41
N SER A 2 44.19 -29.21 -15.68
CA SER A 2 42.75 -28.91 -15.59
C SER A 2 42.47 -28.00 -14.39
N ARG A 3 41.70 -26.94 -14.65
CA ARG A 3 41.29 -25.92 -13.67
C ARG A 3 40.19 -26.51 -12.77
N VAL A 4 40.38 -26.42 -11.46
CA VAL A 4 39.38 -26.80 -10.45
C VAL A 4 38.51 -25.57 -10.16
N GLU A 5 37.20 -25.70 -10.37
CA GLU A 5 36.21 -24.74 -9.89
C GLU A 5 35.86 -25.05 -8.43
N ILE A 6 35.90 -24.02 -7.58
CA ILE A 6 35.51 -24.09 -6.18
C ILE A 6 34.07 -23.58 -6.09
N SER A 7 33.12 -24.48 -5.80
CA SER A 7 31.75 -24.11 -5.46
C SER A 7 31.70 -23.59 -4.02
N SER A 8 31.11 -22.40 -3.82
CA SER A 8 30.88 -21.84 -2.49
C SER A 8 29.55 -22.38 -1.90
N PRO A 9 29.53 -22.87 -0.64
CA PRO A 9 28.36 -23.55 -0.08
C PRO A 9 27.42 -22.63 0.73
N PHE A 10 27.35 -21.34 0.44
CA PHE A 10 26.51 -20.41 1.21
C PHE A 10 25.70 -19.49 0.31
N SER A 11 24.66 -20.04 -0.32
CA SER A 11 23.52 -19.24 -0.78
C SER A 11 22.51 -19.18 0.36
N VAL A 12 22.75 -18.31 1.34
CA VAL A 12 21.72 -17.98 2.34
C VAL A 12 20.66 -17.17 1.60
N ASP A 13 19.46 -17.73 1.49
CA ASP A 13 18.33 -17.05 0.86
C ASP A 13 17.92 -15.85 1.73
N LEU A 14 18.29 -14.65 1.25
CA LEU A 14 18.02 -13.38 1.92
C LEU A 14 16.51 -13.14 2.04
N GLU A 15 15.71 -13.64 1.10
CA GLU A 15 14.24 -13.56 1.15
C GLU A 15 13.70 -14.37 2.33
N ALA A 16 14.20 -15.60 2.52
CA ALA A 16 13.81 -16.44 3.66
C ALA A 16 14.22 -15.81 5.00
N ALA A 17 15.39 -15.18 5.08
CA ALA A 17 15.88 -14.52 6.29
C ALA A 17 15.08 -13.24 6.64
N VAL A 18 14.64 -12.47 5.63
CA VAL A 18 13.80 -11.27 5.82
C VAL A 18 12.37 -11.66 6.22
N ASN A 19 11.82 -12.73 5.64
CA ASN A 19 10.50 -13.27 5.99
C ASN A 19 10.48 -13.79 7.44
N HIS A 20 11.52 -14.51 7.87
CA HIS A 20 11.63 -15.01 9.25
C HIS A 20 11.86 -13.90 10.29
N LEU A 21 12.46 -12.76 9.90
CA LEU A 21 12.73 -11.66 10.84
C LEU A 21 11.48 -10.79 11.11
N LEU A 22 10.51 -10.77 10.20
CA LEU A 22 9.39 -9.81 10.25
C LEU A 22 7.99 -10.43 10.39
N ASN A 23 7.87 -11.76 10.53
CA ASN A 23 6.59 -12.48 10.74
C ASN A 23 5.45 -11.98 9.82
N PHE A 24 5.80 -11.64 8.59
CA PHE A 24 4.82 -11.15 7.63
C PHE A 24 3.98 -12.32 7.10
N PRO A 25 2.65 -12.21 7.03
CA PRO A 25 1.83 -13.21 6.37
C PRO A 25 2.20 -13.30 4.88
N ASP A 26 2.16 -14.51 4.32
CA ASP A 26 2.54 -14.83 2.92
C ASP A 26 1.76 -14.02 1.86
N THR A 27 0.72 -13.29 2.26
CA THR A 27 -0.14 -12.48 1.40
C THR A 27 0.38 -11.07 1.13
N ILE A 28 1.43 -10.61 1.82
CA ILE A 28 1.97 -9.25 1.65
C ILE A 28 2.41 -8.91 0.20
N PRO A 29 3.03 -9.81 -0.58
CA PRO A 29 3.38 -9.52 -1.98
C PRO A 29 2.17 -9.15 -2.84
N THR A 30 0.98 -9.65 -2.49
CA THR A 30 -0.27 -9.35 -3.19
C THR A 30 -0.72 -7.89 -2.99
N TYR A 31 -0.46 -7.30 -1.82
CA TYR A 31 -0.82 -5.91 -1.51
C TYR A 31 0.26 -4.91 -1.94
N MET A 32 1.51 -5.35 -2.01
CA MET A 32 2.62 -4.54 -2.47
C MET A 32 2.82 -4.69 -3.97
N TYR A 33 2.38 -3.69 -4.73
CA TYR A 33 3.10 -3.39 -5.97
C TYR A 33 4.55 -3.09 -5.57
N PRO A 34 5.56 -3.81 -6.09
CA PRO A 34 6.94 -3.37 -5.95
C PRO A 34 7.03 -2.03 -6.64
N SER A 35 7.15 -0.96 -5.86
CA SER A 35 7.60 0.33 -6.38
C SER A 35 9.10 0.24 -6.64
N ARG A 36 9.47 -0.64 -7.60
CA ARG A 36 10.72 -0.67 -8.37
C ARG A 36 10.83 -1.98 -9.15
N ALA A 37 10.41 -1.95 -10.43
CA ALA A 37 11.29 -2.10 -11.60
C ALA A 37 10.53 -2.67 -12.82
N ALA A 38 10.85 -2.13 -14.00
CA ALA A 38 10.59 -2.64 -15.35
C ALA A 38 9.25 -2.27 -16.05
N HIS A 39 9.13 -1.03 -16.54
CA HIS A 39 9.34 -0.69 -17.96
C HIS A 39 9.09 0.81 -18.18
N GLY A 40 9.90 1.41 -19.07
CA GLY A 40 9.99 2.86 -19.27
C GLY A 40 8.65 3.57 -19.52
N ALA A 41 8.27 4.44 -18.59
CA ALA A 41 7.38 5.56 -18.83
C ALA A 41 7.87 6.73 -17.98
N LYS A 42 8.23 7.83 -18.64
CA LYS A 42 8.53 9.12 -18.01
C LYS A 42 7.22 9.71 -17.46
N GLU A 43 6.74 9.28 -16.31
CA GLU A 43 5.75 10.05 -15.52
C GLU A 43 5.54 9.45 -14.12
N ASN A 44 6.43 9.77 -13.16
CA ASN A 44 6.06 9.92 -11.73
C ASN A 44 7.26 10.36 -10.88
N GLN A 45 7.88 11.49 -11.23
CA GLN A 45 8.74 12.19 -10.28
C GLN A 45 7.84 13.03 -9.36
N GLY A 46 7.29 12.42 -8.28
CA GLY A 46 6.52 13.19 -7.30
C GLY A 46 5.56 12.45 -6.38
N ALA A 47 5.37 11.13 -6.54
CA ALA A 47 4.52 10.36 -5.62
C ALA A 47 5.23 10.19 -4.26
N SER A 48 4.64 10.75 -3.20
CA SER A 48 5.20 10.65 -1.86
C SER A 48 5.21 9.20 -1.34
N THR A 49 6.29 8.85 -0.65
CA THR A 49 6.42 7.60 0.12
C THR A 49 5.73 7.75 1.48
N ILE A 50 4.49 8.22 1.55
CA ILE A 50 3.76 8.27 2.83
C ILE A 50 3.64 6.83 3.34
N PRO A 51 4.13 6.50 4.55
CA PRO A 51 4.01 5.15 5.10
C PRO A 51 2.54 4.78 5.26
N VAL A 52 2.25 3.50 5.06
CA VAL A 52 0.88 2.97 5.16
C VAL A 52 0.93 1.66 5.90
N ASP A 53 0.11 1.54 6.92
CA ASP A 53 -0.14 0.29 7.62
C ASP A 53 -1.41 -0.33 7.06
N ILE A 54 -1.41 -1.65 6.90
CA ILE A 54 -2.56 -2.41 6.41
C ILE A 54 -2.85 -3.49 7.44
N LEU A 55 -4.03 -3.40 8.06
CA LEU A 55 -4.54 -4.41 8.97
C LEU A 55 -5.50 -5.32 8.22
N ASP A 56 -5.19 -6.61 8.20
CA ASP A 56 -6.08 -7.66 7.73
C ASP A 56 -6.85 -8.24 8.93
N SER A 57 -8.16 -7.99 8.99
CA SER A 57 -9.04 -8.51 10.03
C SER A 57 -9.97 -9.60 9.48
N ALA A 58 -10.74 -10.27 10.34
CA ALA A 58 -11.73 -11.23 9.87
C ALA A 58 -12.84 -10.58 9.01
N LYS A 59 -13.07 -9.27 9.16
CA LYS A 59 -14.21 -8.56 8.56
C LYS A 59 -13.81 -7.61 7.44
N ASP A 60 -12.59 -7.09 7.45
CA ASP A 60 -12.18 -5.97 6.59
C ASP A 60 -10.66 -5.94 6.39
N TYR A 61 -10.26 -5.14 5.40
CA TYR A 61 -8.92 -4.60 5.26
C TYR A 61 -8.95 -3.13 5.65
N THR A 62 -8.12 -2.74 6.63
CA THR A 62 -8.04 -1.35 7.10
C THR A 62 -6.68 -0.75 6.79
N PHE A 63 -6.66 0.37 6.09
CA PHE A 63 -5.46 1.11 5.70
C PHE A 63 -5.32 2.36 6.55
N TYR A 64 -4.16 2.55 7.18
CA TYR A 64 -3.83 3.75 7.95
C TYR A 64 -2.72 4.53 7.26
N LEU A 65 -2.98 5.82 6.98
CA LEU A 65 -2.02 6.69 6.30
C LEU A 65 -1.82 7.99 7.10
N ASP A 66 -0.57 8.32 7.38
CA ASP A 66 -0.21 9.59 7.98
C ASP A 66 -0.26 10.73 6.95
N VAL A 67 -1.31 11.54 7.04
CA VAL A 67 -1.57 12.68 6.16
C VAL A 67 -1.67 14.03 6.91
N PRO A 68 -0.81 14.32 7.91
CA PRO A 68 -0.98 15.53 8.72
C PRO A 68 -0.84 16.78 7.85
N GLY A 69 -1.69 17.78 8.04
CA GLY A 69 -1.65 19.05 7.32
C GLY A 69 -2.12 19.01 5.86
N LEU A 70 -2.72 17.90 5.39
CA LEU A 70 -3.49 17.88 4.15
C LEU A 70 -4.96 18.22 4.43
N SER A 71 -5.60 18.97 3.52
CA SER A 71 -7.04 19.18 3.60
C SER A 71 -7.77 17.90 3.27
N LYS A 72 -8.86 17.61 3.99
CA LYS A 72 -9.71 16.43 3.71
C LYS A 72 -10.30 16.50 2.30
N SER A 73 -10.63 17.69 1.81
CA SER A 73 -11.14 17.93 0.45
C SER A 73 -10.15 17.57 -0.65
N ASP A 74 -8.85 17.54 -0.33
CA ASP A 74 -7.80 17.26 -1.30
C ASP A 74 -7.52 15.77 -1.43
N ILE A 75 -8.03 14.94 -0.51
CA ILE A 75 -7.81 13.50 -0.49
C ILE A 75 -8.90 12.81 -1.31
N GLN A 76 -8.50 11.96 -2.24
CA GLN A 76 -9.38 11.11 -3.03
C GLN A 76 -9.05 9.64 -2.80
N VAL A 77 -10.10 8.85 -2.60
CA VAL A 77 -10.05 7.39 -2.50
C VAL A 77 -10.95 6.84 -3.58
N THR A 78 -10.37 6.06 -4.51
CA THR A 78 -11.07 5.50 -5.66
C THR A 78 -10.68 4.05 -5.88
N VAL A 79 -11.49 3.30 -6.62
CA VAL A 79 -11.11 1.99 -7.15
C VAL A 79 -10.93 2.14 -8.66
N GLU A 80 -9.75 1.76 -9.15
CA GLU A 80 -9.39 1.70 -10.57
C GLU A 80 -9.19 0.22 -10.97
N ASP A 81 -9.25 -0.08 -12.27
CA ASP A 81 -8.93 -1.41 -12.82
C ASP A 81 -9.63 -2.57 -12.08
N GLU A 82 -10.92 -2.39 -11.77
CA GLU A 82 -11.83 -3.30 -11.05
C GLU A 82 -11.50 -3.55 -9.56
N ASN A 83 -10.22 -3.68 -9.19
CA ASN A 83 -9.82 -4.09 -7.84
C ASN A 83 -8.55 -3.40 -7.31
N THR A 84 -8.18 -2.24 -7.86
CA THR A 84 -7.04 -1.45 -7.38
C THR A 84 -7.53 -0.26 -6.55
N LEU A 85 -7.30 -0.30 -5.24
CA LEU A 85 -7.53 0.85 -4.37
C LEU A 85 -6.48 1.92 -4.63
N VAL A 86 -6.93 3.12 -4.99
CA VAL A 86 -6.09 4.28 -5.28
C VAL A 86 -6.39 5.39 -4.28
N ILE A 87 -5.38 5.77 -3.51
CA ILE A 87 -5.44 6.86 -2.55
C ILE A 87 -4.49 7.95 -3.03
N ARG A 88 -5.03 9.13 -3.36
CA ARG A 88 -4.24 10.24 -3.90
C ARG A 88 -4.61 11.57 -3.27
N SER A 89 -3.68 12.53 -3.35
CA SER A 89 -3.96 13.92 -3.00
C SER A 89 -3.88 14.85 -4.22
N ASN A 90 -4.88 15.71 -4.38
CA ASN A 90 -4.87 16.77 -5.40
C ASN A 90 -3.98 17.95 -4.98
N GLY A 91 -3.80 18.13 -3.68
CA GLY A 91 -2.92 19.11 -3.07
C GLY A 91 -1.65 18.50 -2.47
N LYS A 92 -0.78 19.38 -2.00
CA LYS A 92 0.35 19.07 -1.11
C LYS A 92 0.11 19.78 0.21
N ARG A 93 0.71 19.28 1.29
CA ARG A 93 0.73 20.01 2.57
C ARG A 93 1.25 21.43 2.33
N LYS A 94 0.64 22.43 2.95
CA LYS A 94 1.17 23.80 2.89
C LYS A 94 2.51 23.88 3.64
N ARG A 95 3.52 24.45 3.00
CA ARG A 95 4.76 24.91 3.62
C ARG A 95 5.04 26.28 3.00
N GLU A 96 5.17 27.29 3.83
CA GLU A 96 5.60 28.61 3.38
C GLU A 96 7.10 28.49 3.09
N ASP A 97 7.48 28.42 1.81
CA ASP A 97 8.85 28.09 1.40
C ASP A 97 9.85 29.25 1.62
N GLY A 98 9.62 30.09 2.63
CA GLY A 98 10.42 31.30 2.91
C GLY A 98 10.12 32.44 1.93
N GLU A 99 8.92 32.45 1.34
CA GLU A 99 8.49 33.47 0.37
C GLU A 99 8.19 34.84 1.02
N GLU A 100 8.06 34.88 2.36
CA GLU A 100 7.98 36.14 3.09
C GLU A 100 9.37 36.79 3.24
N GLU A 101 9.49 38.03 2.77
CA GLU A 101 10.71 38.82 2.93
C GLU A 101 11.14 38.90 4.40
N GLY A 102 12.38 38.50 4.69
CA GLY A 102 12.95 38.51 6.04
C GLY A 102 12.79 37.20 6.82
N CYS A 103 11.99 36.24 6.34
CA CYS A 103 11.82 34.95 6.99
C CYS A 103 12.79 33.90 6.44
N LYS A 104 13.47 33.15 7.33
CA LYS A 104 14.32 32.01 6.95
C LYS A 104 14.12 30.82 7.87
N TYR A 105 14.13 29.62 7.29
CA TYR A 105 14.17 28.40 8.08
C TYR A 105 15.50 28.27 8.83
N VAL A 106 15.43 28.10 10.15
CA VAL A 106 16.61 27.75 10.96
C VAL A 106 16.90 26.24 10.87
N ARG A 107 15.86 25.42 10.72
CA ARG A 107 15.97 23.96 10.58
C ARG A 107 14.76 23.38 9.82
N LEU A 108 15.02 22.39 8.97
CA LEU A 108 14.01 21.68 8.18
C LEU A 108 14.18 20.17 8.34
N GLU A 109 13.33 19.56 9.17
CA GLU A 109 13.30 18.10 9.36
C GLU A 109 12.19 17.43 8.57
N ARG A 110 11.08 18.16 8.37
CA ARG A 110 9.93 17.67 7.65
C ARG A 110 10.28 17.53 6.18
N LYS A 111 9.89 16.41 5.58
CA LYS A 111 9.99 16.21 4.12
C LYS A 111 9.30 17.37 3.39
N ALA A 112 9.85 17.73 2.23
CA ALA A 112 9.25 18.71 1.34
C ALA A 112 7.79 18.29 1.02
N PRO A 113 6.84 19.23 0.92
CA PRO A 113 5.48 18.86 0.58
C PRO A 113 5.40 18.22 -0.80
N GLN A 114 4.80 17.04 -0.83
CA GLN A 114 4.63 16.24 -2.04
C GLN A 114 3.17 15.84 -2.17
N LYS A 115 2.75 15.58 -3.42
CA LYS A 115 1.46 14.93 -3.67
C LYS A 115 1.57 13.46 -3.27
N MET A 116 0.49 12.94 -2.72
CA MET A 116 0.37 11.53 -2.35
C MET A 116 -0.22 10.75 -3.51
N LEU A 117 0.33 9.58 -3.80
CA LEU A 117 -0.30 8.56 -4.62
C LEU A 117 0.12 7.19 -4.10
N ARG A 118 -0.86 6.40 -3.65
CA ARG A 118 -0.70 5.02 -3.21
C ARG A 118 -1.70 4.16 -3.96
N LYS A 119 -1.23 3.03 -4.49
CA LYS A 119 -2.06 2.04 -5.17
C LYS A 119 -1.88 0.70 -4.48
N PHE A 120 -2.98 0.02 -4.20
CA PHE A 120 -3.00 -1.30 -3.57
C PHE A 120 -3.91 -2.20 -4.39
N ARG A 121 -3.38 -3.36 -4.81
CA ARG A 121 -4.25 -4.39 -5.37
C ARG A 121 -4.98 -5.04 -4.21
N LEU A 122 -6.30 -4.95 -4.24
CA LEU A 122 -7.12 -5.58 -3.23
C LEU A 122 -7.22 -7.10 -3.52
N PRO A 123 -7.38 -7.94 -2.49
CA PRO A 123 -7.64 -9.36 -2.66
C PRO A 123 -9.01 -9.62 -3.27
N GLU A 124 -9.24 -10.83 -3.76
CA GLU A 124 -10.51 -11.23 -4.40
C GLU A 124 -11.70 -11.20 -3.46
N ASN A 125 -11.49 -11.40 -2.15
CA ASN A 125 -12.54 -11.33 -1.14
C ASN A 125 -12.81 -9.90 -0.65
N ALA A 126 -12.21 -8.86 -1.24
CA ALA A 126 -12.51 -7.47 -0.91
C ALA A 126 -13.84 -7.04 -1.55
N ASN A 127 -14.70 -6.39 -0.78
CA ASN A 127 -15.95 -5.81 -1.26
C ASN A 127 -15.70 -4.37 -1.73
N VAL A 128 -15.39 -4.20 -3.01
CA VAL A 128 -15.16 -2.88 -3.63
C VAL A 128 -16.38 -1.95 -3.58
N GLY A 129 -17.58 -2.49 -3.36
CA GLY A 129 -18.81 -1.73 -3.17
C GLY A 129 -18.99 -1.17 -1.75
N ALA A 130 -18.21 -1.63 -0.79
CA ALA A 130 -18.30 -1.26 0.62
C ALA A 130 -16.96 -0.70 1.14
N ILE A 131 -16.62 0.49 0.64
CA ILE A 131 -15.43 1.23 1.04
C ILE A 131 -15.84 2.47 1.82
N THR A 132 -15.25 2.67 2.99
CA THR A 132 -15.42 3.90 3.78
C THR A 132 -14.07 4.54 4.07
N ALA A 133 -14.07 5.87 4.19
CA ALA A 133 -12.85 6.63 4.47
C ALA A 133 -13.13 7.74 5.49
N LYS A 134 -12.22 7.91 6.44
CA LYS A 134 -12.30 8.93 7.48
C LYS A 134 -10.92 9.53 7.72
N CYS A 135 -10.86 10.84 7.90
CA CYS A 135 -9.62 11.53 8.27
C CYS A 135 -9.80 12.27 9.59
N GLU A 136 -9.06 11.86 10.61
CA GLU A 136 -9.10 12.42 11.96
C GLU A 136 -7.68 12.60 12.50
N ASN A 137 -7.43 13.74 13.14
CA ASN A 137 -6.15 14.04 13.79
C ASN A 137 -4.91 13.84 12.90
N GLY A 138 -5.06 14.05 11.58
CA GLY A 138 -3.98 13.89 10.61
C GLY A 138 -3.77 12.47 10.10
N VAL A 139 -4.62 11.52 10.48
CA VAL A 139 -4.58 10.13 10.02
C VAL A 139 -5.78 9.84 9.12
N LEU A 140 -5.52 9.34 7.91
CA LEU A 140 -6.54 8.81 7.01
C LEU A 140 -6.69 7.32 7.28
N THR A 141 -7.91 6.90 7.61
CA THR A 141 -8.31 5.50 7.73
C THR A 141 -9.22 5.16 6.55
N VAL A 142 -8.87 4.15 5.78
CA VAL A 142 -9.70 3.60 4.70
C VAL A 142 -10.04 2.16 5.06
N VAL A 143 -11.33 1.81 5.07
CA VAL A 143 -11.82 0.47 5.39
C VAL A 143 -12.45 -0.12 4.15
N VAL A 144 -12.06 -1.34 3.80
CA VAL A 144 -12.63 -2.14 2.72
C VAL A 144 -13.18 -3.42 3.35
N GLU A 145 -14.51 -3.56 3.39
CA GLU A 145 -15.14 -4.75 3.96
C GLU A 145 -14.79 -6.01 3.14
N LYS A 146 -14.82 -7.18 3.77
CA LYS A 146 -14.69 -8.46 3.08
C LYS A 146 -16.05 -8.97 2.62
N LEU A 147 -16.08 -9.60 1.45
CA LEU A 147 -17.21 -10.35 0.97
C LEU A 147 -17.50 -11.52 1.93
N PRO A 148 -18.78 -11.89 2.12
CA PRO A 148 -19.13 -13.08 2.89
C PRO A 148 -18.49 -14.32 2.24
N PRO A 149 -18.08 -15.31 3.05
CA PRO A 149 -17.48 -16.53 2.52
C PRO A 149 -18.45 -17.22 1.56
N LEU A 150 -17.95 -17.68 0.42
CA LEU A 150 -18.76 -18.44 -0.53
C LEU A 150 -19.36 -19.67 0.18
N PRO A 151 -20.64 -20.00 -0.09
CA PRO A 151 -21.24 -21.20 0.45
C PRO A 151 -20.45 -22.43 0.00
N LYS A 152 -20.11 -23.31 0.96
CA LYS A 152 -19.40 -24.55 0.65
C LYS A 152 -20.27 -25.42 -0.30
N PRO A 153 -19.68 -26.04 -1.32
CA PRO A 153 -20.42 -26.91 -2.22
C PRO A 153 -21.10 -28.04 -1.42
N LYS A 154 -22.39 -28.25 -1.67
CA LYS A 154 -23.16 -29.36 -1.08
C LYS A 154 -23.10 -30.54 -2.03
N THR A 155 -22.54 -31.66 -1.59
CA THR A 155 -22.63 -32.93 -2.33
C THR A 155 -24.06 -33.46 -2.22
N VAL A 156 -24.71 -33.67 -3.36
CA VAL A 156 -26.03 -34.30 -3.43
C VAL A 156 -25.82 -35.79 -3.75
N ALA A 157 -26.42 -36.66 -2.94
CA ALA A 157 -26.41 -38.09 -3.22
C ALA A 157 -27.29 -38.41 -4.44
N VAL A 158 -26.76 -39.17 -5.39
CA VAL A 158 -27.52 -39.65 -6.54
C VAL A 158 -28.28 -40.91 -6.11
N ASN A 159 -29.61 -40.84 -6.09
CA ASN A 159 -30.45 -42.02 -5.91
C ASN A 159 -30.70 -42.68 -7.27
N VAL A 160 -30.43 -43.98 -7.37
CA VAL A 160 -30.80 -44.81 -8.52
C VAL A 160 -32.08 -45.56 -8.16
N SER A 161 -33.10 -45.47 -9.01
CA SER A 161 -34.37 -46.19 -8.93
C SER A 161 -34.37 -47.43 -9.82
#